data_AF-A0A2A2ARN9-F1
#
_entry.id   AF-A0A2A2ARN9-F1
#
_cell.length_a   1.000
_cell.length_b   1.000
_cell.length_c   1.000
_cell.angle_alpha   90.00
_cell.angle_beta   90.00
_cell.angle_gamma   90.00
#
_symmetry.space_group_name_H-M   'P 1'
#
loop_
_entity.id
_entity.type
_entity.pdbx_description
1 polymer ?
#
loop_
_entity_poly.entity_id
_entity_poly.type
_entity_poly.pdbx_seq_one_letter_code
_entity_poly.pdbx_strand_id
1 'polypeptide(L)'
;MLKSMNLDKYMFKTSSDSEGGFSLLEVLIAIFVVSIGLLGAAGMYTRAVAFSLDTERRQVAAMLAGEMLEIMRSDVARVIARNGLPHADLGGYAKASGVALTPSVDEACADVLPDSVAGRLNCWAGRAKGLIPDLTDELINNHFVISQSAGIVSIQVAWPVKAGQCLDESDHEYCTYKLQSRL
;
A
#
# COMPACT_ATOMS: atom_id res chain seq x y z
N MET A 1 54.12 -60.41 -56.80
CA MET A 1 55.26 -59.86 -56.03
C MET A 1 54.75 -59.47 -54.66
N LEU A 2 55.37 -60.02 -53.62
CA LEU A 2 55.16 -59.74 -52.20
C LEU A 2 55.21 -58.23 -51.90
N LYS A 3 54.41 -57.75 -50.92
CA LYS A 3 54.97 -57.27 -49.64
C LYS A 3 53.86 -57.00 -48.62
N SER A 4 53.87 -57.80 -47.55
CA SER A 4 53.34 -57.43 -46.23
C SER A 4 54.05 -56.16 -45.75
N MET A 5 53.30 -55.21 -45.17
CA MET A 5 53.82 -54.24 -44.19
C MET A 5 52.68 -53.74 -43.29
N ASN A 6 52.74 -54.20 -42.04
CA ASN A 6 51.97 -53.74 -40.89
C ASN A 6 52.02 -52.22 -40.71
N LEU A 7 50.94 -51.64 -40.16
CA LEU A 7 51.00 -50.41 -39.35
C LEU A 7 49.79 -50.31 -38.41
N ASP A 8 49.87 -51.11 -37.35
CA ASP A 8 49.13 -51.06 -36.09
C ASP A 8 49.35 -49.74 -35.30
N LYS A 9 49.04 -48.56 -35.87
CA LYS A 9 49.42 -47.31 -35.16
C LYS A 9 48.51 -46.10 -35.21
N TYR A 10 47.21 -46.29 -35.43
CA TYR A 10 46.24 -45.21 -35.19
C TYR A 10 45.08 -45.70 -34.33
N MET A 11 45.44 -46.35 -33.22
CA MET A 11 44.61 -46.51 -32.04
C MET A 11 44.42 -45.10 -31.45
N PHE A 12 43.44 -44.35 -31.97
CA PHE A 12 42.98 -43.11 -31.36
C PHE A 12 42.44 -43.50 -29.99
N LYS A 13 43.30 -43.31 -28.99
CA LYS A 13 43.03 -43.53 -27.58
C LYS A 13 41.83 -42.66 -27.21
N THR A 14 40.63 -43.24 -27.26
CA THR A 14 39.47 -42.70 -26.55
C THR A 14 39.84 -42.75 -25.07
N SER A 15 40.28 -41.62 -24.54
CA SER A 15 40.32 -41.39 -23.11
C SER A 15 38.90 -41.64 -22.60
N SER A 16 38.68 -42.82 -22.04
CA SER A 16 37.55 -43.07 -21.16
C SER A 16 37.83 -42.23 -19.93
N ASP A 17 37.41 -40.96 -19.97
CA ASP A 17 37.29 -40.17 -18.74
C ASP A 17 36.42 -41.01 -17.81
N SER A 18 37.03 -41.49 -16.74
CA SER A 18 36.31 -42.16 -15.67
C SER A 18 35.28 -41.16 -15.17
N GLU A 19 34.00 -41.42 -15.46
CA GLU A 19 32.88 -40.70 -14.89
C GLU A 19 33.02 -40.77 -13.37
N GLY A 20 33.58 -39.71 -12.80
CA GLY A 20 33.73 -39.55 -11.37
C GLY A 20 32.34 -39.50 -10.78
N GLY A 21 31.88 -40.61 -10.21
CA GLY A 21 30.61 -40.69 -9.53
C GLY A 21 30.48 -39.56 -8.50
N PHE A 22 29.31 -38.93 -8.47
CA PHE A 22 28.93 -37.86 -7.56
C PHE A 22 29.53 -38.06 -6.16
N SER A 23 30.43 -37.18 -5.74
CA SER A 23 30.97 -37.23 -4.39
C SER A 23 29.85 -36.91 -3.42
N LEU A 24 29.69 -37.67 -2.34
CA LEU A 24 28.70 -37.40 -1.28
C LEU A 24 28.87 -35.98 -0.71
N LEU A 25 30.12 -35.49 -0.72
CA LEU A 25 30.48 -34.12 -0.36
C LEU A 25 29.82 -33.07 -1.28
N GLU A 26 29.73 -33.33 -2.58
CA GLU A 26 29.18 -32.40 -3.57
C GLU A 26 27.68 -32.21 -3.36
N VAL A 27 26.94 -33.29 -3.12
CA VAL A 27 25.51 -33.22 -2.77
C VAL A 27 25.32 -32.48 -1.45
N LEU A 28 26.17 -32.72 -0.46
CA LEU A 28 26.08 -32.06 0.85
C LEU A 28 26.33 -30.54 0.73
N ILE A 29 27.33 -30.14 -0.05
CA ILE A 29 27.59 -28.72 -0.34
C ILE A 29 26.43 -28.11 -1.11
N ALA A 30 25.87 -28.80 -2.11
CA ALA A 30 24.72 -28.33 -2.86
C ALA A 30 23.50 -28.08 -1.94
N ILE A 31 23.16 -29.02 -1.05
CA ILE A 31 22.08 -28.87 -0.08
C ILE A 31 22.37 -27.72 0.89
N PHE A 32 23.61 -27.58 1.36
CA PHE A 32 24.01 -26.49 2.25
C PHE A 32 23.81 -25.11 1.59
N VAL A 33 24.31 -24.92 0.36
CA VAL A 33 24.17 -23.66 -0.38
C VAL A 33 22.69 -23.37 -0.68
N VAL A 34 21.92 -24.37 -1.09
CA VAL A 34 20.47 -24.22 -1.34
C VAL A 34 19.74 -23.82 -0.06
N SER A 35 20.10 -24.40 1.10
CA SER A 35 19.46 -24.08 2.37
C SER A 35 19.67 -22.62 2.78
N ILE A 36 20.88 -22.08 2.59
CA ILE A 36 21.19 -20.67 2.85
C ILE A 36 20.42 -19.76 1.89
N GLY A 37 20.38 -20.12 0.60
CA GLY A 37 19.62 -19.38 -0.41
C GLY A 37 18.12 -19.31 -0.08
N LEU A 38 17.54 -20.42 0.39
CA LEU A 38 16.13 -20.49 0.74
C LEU A 38 15.80 -19.66 1.99
N LEU A 39 16.67 -19.65 3.00
CA LEU A 39 16.53 -18.78 4.17
C LEU A 39 16.60 -17.29 3.79
N GLY A 40 17.51 -16.93 2.89
CA GLY A 40 17.60 -15.57 2.34
C GLY A 40 16.31 -15.14 1.62
N ALA A 41 15.80 -16.00 0.74
CA ALA A 41 14.55 -15.76 0.02
C ALA A 41 13.34 -15.63 0.97
N ALA A 42 13.25 -16.48 1.99
CA ALA A 42 12.19 -16.41 3.00
C ALA A 42 12.22 -15.09 3.77
N GLY A 43 13.42 -14.61 4.15
CA GLY A 43 13.59 -13.30 4.80
C GLY A 43 13.10 -12.15 3.91
N MET A 44 13.46 -12.15 2.63
CA MET A 44 13.01 -11.13 1.68
C MET A 44 11.49 -11.17 1.45
N TYR A 45 10.89 -12.36 1.40
CA TYR A 45 9.45 -12.52 1.20
C TYR A 45 8.64 -11.82 2.29
N THR A 46 9.02 -11.95 3.57
CA THR A 46 8.31 -11.30 4.68
C THR A 46 8.29 -9.77 4.56
N ARG A 47 9.41 -9.17 4.15
CA ARG A 47 9.51 -7.72 3.93
C ARG A 47 8.69 -7.27 2.74
N ALA A 48 8.71 -8.04 1.64
CA ALA A 48 7.91 -7.75 0.46
C ALA A 48 6.41 -7.73 0.77
N VAL A 49 5.94 -8.68 1.58
CA VAL A 49 4.53 -8.71 2.04
C VAL A 49 4.19 -7.49 2.89
N ALA A 50 5.03 -7.15 3.88
CA ALA A 50 4.78 -5.98 4.74
C ALA A 50 4.71 -4.68 3.93
N PHE A 51 5.62 -4.51 2.95
CA PHE A 51 5.63 -3.36 2.05
C PHE A 51 4.39 -3.29 1.15
N SER A 52 3.90 -4.45 0.69
CA SER A 52 2.69 -4.52 -0.15
C SER A 52 1.45 -4.08 0.63
N LEU A 53 1.30 -4.51 1.88
CA LEU A 53 0.18 -4.12 2.74
C LEU A 53 0.19 -2.63 3.08
N ASP A 54 1.35 -2.04 3.33
CA ASP A 54 1.45 -0.59 3.57
C ASP A 54 1.07 0.21 2.32
N THR A 55 1.55 -0.23 1.15
CA THR A 55 1.20 0.39 -0.14
C THR A 55 -0.31 0.36 -0.37
N GLU A 56 -0.96 -0.78 -0.11
CA GLU A 56 -2.41 -0.92 -0.22
C GLU A 56 -3.15 0.06 0.71
N ARG A 57 -2.76 0.17 1.98
CA ARG A 57 -3.38 1.12 2.92
C ARG A 57 -3.23 2.56 2.45
N ARG A 58 -2.06 2.93 1.92
CA ARG A 58 -1.82 4.26 1.37
C ARG A 58 -2.65 4.53 0.12
N GLN A 59 -2.85 3.54 -0.75
CA GLN A 59 -3.75 3.64 -1.90
C GLN A 59 -5.19 3.83 -1.45
N VAL A 60 -5.66 3.08 -0.44
CA VAL A 60 -6.99 3.25 0.16
C VAL A 60 -7.15 4.65 0.75
N ALA A 61 -6.16 5.16 1.49
CA ALA A 61 -6.20 6.51 2.05
C ALA A 61 -6.26 7.59 0.95
N ALA A 62 -5.51 7.42 -0.14
CA ALA A 62 -5.57 8.31 -1.29
C ALA A 62 -6.92 8.29 -2.00
N MET A 63 -7.50 7.10 -2.17
CA MET A 63 -8.84 6.92 -2.70
C MET A 63 -9.89 7.60 -1.81
N LEU A 64 -9.85 7.38 -0.49
CA LEU A 64 -10.77 8.00 0.47
C LEU A 64 -10.68 9.54 0.46
N ALA A 65 -9.47 10.09 0.36
CA ALA A 65 -9.28 11.53 0.25
C ALA A 65 -9.84 12.08 -1.08
N GLY A 66 -9.61 11.35 -2.18
CA GLY A 66 -10.15 11.68 -3.50
C GLY A 66 -11.68 11.61 -3.55
N GLU A 67 -12.27 10.60 -2.91
CA GLU A 67 -13.72 10.44 -2.78
C GLU A 67 -14.34 11.65 -2.07
N MET A 68 -13.79 12.05 -0.92
CA MET A 68 -14.29 13.23 -0.20
C MET A 68 -14.14 14.52 -1.02
N LEU A 69 -13.05 14.65 -1.79
CA LEU A 69 -12.88 15.78 -2.70
C LEU A 69 -13.97 15.80 -3.78
N GLU A 70 -14.30 14.64 -4.34
CA GLU A 70 -15.32 14.52 -5.37
C GLU A 70 -16.73 14.77 -4.82
N ILE A 71 -17.01 14.33 -3.59
CA ILE A 71 -18.24 14.67 -2.87
C ILE A 71 -18.37 16.20 -2.75
N MET A 72 -17.31 16.90 -2.34
CA MET A 72 -17.33 18.37 -2.26
C MET A 72 -17.45 19.03 -3.64
N ARG A 73 -16.84 18.48 -4.69
CA ARG A 73 -16.99 18.98 -6.07
C ARG A 73 -18.41 18.83 -6.59
N SER A 74 -19.07 17.73 -6.27
CA SER A 74 -20.48 17.51 -6.63
C SER A 74 -21.42 18.49 -5.91
N ASP A 75 -20.99 19.06 -4.78
CA ASP A 75 -21.75 19.99 -3.93
C ASP A 75 -21.16 21.40 -3.94
N VAL A 76 -20.58 21.82 -5.08
CA VAL A 76 -19.90 23.12 -5.26
C VAL A 76 -20.76 24.30 -4.83
N ALA A 77 -22.08 24.22 -5.03
CA ALA A 77 -23.00 25.30 -4.64
C ALA A 77 -23.03 25.58 -3.14
N ARG A 78 -22.70 24.58 -2.29
CA ARG A 78 -22.54 24.77 -0.84
C ARG A 78 -21.12 25.11 -0.45
N VAL A 79 -20.13 24.55 -1.14
CA VAL A 79 -18.72 24.68 -0.76
C VAL A 79 -18.12 26.01 -1.21
N ILE A 80 -18.55 26.56 -2.35
CA ILE A 80 -18.01 27.78 -2.96
C ILE A 80 -18.93 28.98 -2.71
N ALA A 81 -18.37 30.03 -2.13
CA ALA A 81 -19.07 31.29 -1.93
C ALA A 81 -19.17 32.10 -3.23
N ARG A 82 -20.04 33.12 -3.25
CA ARG A 82 -20.25 34.00 -4.42
C ARG A 82 -18.99 34.71 -4.93
N ASN A 83 -17.94 34.82 -4.09
CA ASN A 83 -16.65 35.40 -4.46
C ASN A 83 -15.72 34.42 -5.20
N GLY A 84 -16.17 33.19 -5.48
CA GLY A 84 -15.38 32.16 -6.16
C GLY A 84 -14.34 31.47 -5.26
N LEU A 85 -14.39 31.70 -3.94
CA LEU A 85 -13.53 31.03 -2.96
C LEU A 85 -14.35 30.05 -2.11
N PRO A 86 -13.74 28.95 -1.63
CA PRO A 86 -14.41 28.07 -0.69
C PRO A 86 -14.79 28.78 0.62
N HIS A 87 -15.95 28.44 1.17
CA HIS A 87 -16.33 28.84 2.52
C HIS A 87 -15.33 28.31 3.56
N ALA A 88 -15.16 29.04 4.66
CA ALA A 88 -14.24 28.65 5.74
C ALA A 88 -14.62 27.31 6.40
N ASP A 89 -15.92 27.06 6.53
CA ASP A 89 -16.49 25.80 7.01
C ASP A 89 -16.71 24.78 5.88
N LEU A 90 -16.31 25.10 4.66
CA LEU A 90 -16.54 24.31 3.45
C LEU A 90 -18.01 23.91 3.28
N GLY A 91 -18.97 24.75 3.69
CA GLY A 91 -20.39 24.39 3.61
C GLY A 91 -20.80 23.25 4.54
N GLY A 92 -20.07 23.07 5.65
CA GLY A 92 -20.27 22.03 6.66
C GLY A 92 -19.35 20.81 6.51
N TYR A 93 -18.56 20.72 5.44
CA TYR A 93 -17.60 19.63 5.24
C TYR A 93 -16.31 19.80 6.06
N ALA A 94 -16.04 21.00 6.60
CA ALA A 94 -14.87 21.21 7.43
C ALA A 94 -14.93 20.34 8.69
N LYS A 95 -13.84 19.61 8.92
CA LYS A 95 -13.69 18.68 10.04
C LYS A 95 -12.33 18.91 10.67
N ALA A 96 -12.31 19.49 11.86
CA ALA A 96 -11.09 19.72 12.61
C ALA A 96 -10.64 18.48 13.40
N SER A 97 -9.36 18.44 13.77
CA SER A 97 -8.83 17.43 14.71
C SER A 97 -9.61 17.46 16.03
N GLY A 98 -9.96 16.30 16.56
CA GLY A 98 -10.72 16.13 17.80
C GLY A 98 -12.23 16.26 17.63
N VAL A 99 -12.73 16.69 16.47
CA VAL A 99 -14.18 16.70 16.19
C VAL A 99 -14.63 15.29 15.87
N ALA A 100 -15.58 14.79 16.67
CA ALA A 100 -16.10 13.45 16.53
C ALA A 100 -16.94 13.30 15.24
N LEU A 101 -16.63 12.25 14.48
CA LEU A 101 -17.52 11.69 13.47
C LEU A 101 -18.22 10.47 14.06
N THR A 102 -19.40 10.15 13.56
CA THR A 102 -20.11 8.92 13.93
C THR A 102 -20.14 8.01 12.70
N PRO A 103 -19.11 7.15 12.50
CA PRO A 103 -19.03 6.31 11.32
C PRO A 103 -20.29 5.46 11.14
N SER A 104 -20.93 5.57 9.99
CA SER A 104 -22.16 4.83 9.65
C SER A 104 -21.91 3.91 8.47
N VAL A 105 -22.34 2.66 8.59
CA VAL A 105 -22.34 1.65 7.51
C VAL A 105 -23.76 1.28 7.09
N ASP A 106 -24.72 2.17 7.37
CA ASP A 106 -26.13 1.97 7.04
C ASP A 106 -26.31 1.82 5.53
N GLU A 107 -27.39 1.16 5.10
CA GLU A 107 -27.74 1.02 3.67
C GLU A 107 -27.84 2.36 2.95
N ALA A 108 -28.19 3.44 3.68
CA ALA A 108 -28.18 4.81 3.19
C ALA A 108 -26.81 5.27 2.67
N CYS A 109 -25.72 4.60 3.05
CA CYS A 109 -24.37 4.87 2.55
C CYS A 109 -24.01 4.04 1.30
N ALA A 110 -24.81 3.04 0.92
CA ALA A 110 -24.52 2.11 -0.16
C ALA A 110 -25.09 2.54 -1.53
N ASP A 111 -26.27 3.18 -1.55
CA ASP A 111 -26.99 3.47 -2.80
C ASP A 111 -26.85 4.92 -3.26
N VAL A 112 -27.24 5.88 -2.41
CA VAL A 112 -27.27 7.31 -2.74
C VAL A 112 -26.68 8.09 -1.58
N LEU A 113 -25.73 8.99 -1.88
CA LEU A 113 -25.14 9.86 -0.85
C LEU A 113 -26.24 10.63 -0.10
N PRO A 114 -26.20 10.67 1.25
CA PRO A 114 -27.20 11.41 2.03
C PRO A 114 -27.26 12.88 1.63
N ASP A 115 -28.44 13.51 1.70
CA ASP A 115 -28.59 14.95 1.42
C ASP A 115 -27.90 15.83 2.46
N SER A 116 -27.74 15.32 3.69
CA SER A 116 -27.06 16.03 4.76
C SER A 116 -25.54 15.85 4.70
N VAL A 117 -24.81 16.95 4.89
CA VAL A 117 -23.34 16.93 4.92
C VAL A 117 -22.82 16.03 6.04
N ALA A 118 -23.47 16.06 7.22
CA ALA A 118 -23.15 15.17 8.33
C ALA A 118 -23.31 13.69 7.94
N GLY A 119 -24.39 13.34 7.23
CA GLY A 119 -24.59 11.98 6.72
C GLY A 119 -23.48 11.56 5.75
N ARG A 120 -23.07 12.43 4.83
CA ARG A 120 -21.96 12.16 3.90
C ARG A 120 -20.63 11.93 4.62
N LEU A 121 -20.31 12.77 5.62
CA LEU A 121 -19.11 12.61 6.45
C LEU A 121 -19.13 11.31 7.26
N ASN A 122 -20.28 10.94 7.81
CA ASN A 122 -20.46 9.72 8.57
C ASN A 122 -20.35 8.47 7.68
N CYS A 123 -20.95 8.49 6.49
CA CYS A 123 -20.80 7.41 5.50
C CYS A 123 -19.35 7.26 5.04
N TRP A 124 -18.67 8.38 4.77
CA TRP A 124 -17.24 8.37 4.42
C TRP A 124 -16.38 7.77 5.54
N ALA A 125 -16.63 8.15 6.79
CA ALA A 125 -15.93 7.57 7.94
C ALA A 125 -16.26 6.07 8.13
N GLY A 126 -17.50 5.66 7.91
CA GLY A 126 -17.92 4.25 7.94
C GLY A 126 -17.26 3.42 6.84
N ARG A 127 -17.16 3.97 5.64
CA ARG A 127 -16.42 3.37 4.52
C ARG A 127 -14.94 3.23 4.82
N ALA A 128 -14.32 4.24 5.44
CA ALA A 128 -12.93 4.16 5.88
C ALA A 128 -12.71 3.01 6.88
N LYS A 129 -13.62 2.82 7.85
CA LYS A 129 -13.60 1.66 8.76
C LYS A 129 -13.76 0.32 8.05
N GLY A 130 -14.58 0.26 7.00
CA GLY A 130 -14.77 -0.96 6.22
C GLY A 130 -13.55 -1.36 5.39
N LEU A 131 -12.75 -0.39 4.94
CA LEU A 131 -11.60 -0.61 4.06
C LEU A 131 -10.26 -0.72 4.80
N ILE A 132 -10.14 -0.12 5.98
CA ILE A 132 -8.91 -0.13 6.77
C ILE A 132 -9.16 -0.96 8.03
N PRO A 133 -8.78 -2.25 8.04
CA PRO A 133 -8.85 -3.03 9.26
C PRO A 133 -7.99 -2.37 10.34
N ASP A 134 -8.43 -2.47 11.60
CA ASP A 134 -7.82 -1.87 12.78
C ASP A 134 -8.00 -0.34 12.94
N LEU A 135 -8.76 0.31 12.07
CA LEU A 135 -9.06 1.74 12.20
C LEU A 135 -9.99 2.03 13.39
N THR A 136 -9.51 2.80 14.38
CA THR A 136 -10.27 3.19 15.57
C THR A 136 -11.02 4.51 15.38
N ASP A 137 -12.11 4.69 16.14
CA ASP A 137 -12.85 5.98 16.16
C ASP A 137 -11.98 7.13 16.64
N GLU A 138 -11.08 6.88 17.58
CA GLU A 138 -10.12 7.87 18.05
C GLU A 138 -9.20 8.36 16.93
N LEU A 139 -8.67 7.44 16.11
CA LEU A 139 -7.80 7.82 14.99
C LEU A 139 -8.57 8.65 13.96
N ILE A 140 -9.82 8.29 13.67
CA ILE A 140 -10.69 9.07 12.77
C ILE A 140 -10.94 10.46 13.36
N ASN A 141 -11.34 10.52 14.63
CA ASN A 141 -11.71 11.78 15.29
C ASN A 141 -10.52 12.74 15.41
N ASN A 142 -9.31 12.23 15.59
CA ASN A 142 -8.11 13.05 15.75
C ASN A 142 -7.39 13.33 14.43
N HIS A 143 -7.28 12.36 13.52
CA HIS A 143 -6.34 12.46 12.39
C HIS A 143 -6.99 12.57 11.01
N PHE A 144 -8.32 12.39 10.90
CA PHE A 144 -9.02 12.76 9.67
C PHE A 144 -9.28 14.25 9.75
N VAL A 145 -8.83 15.04 8.78
CA VAL A 145 -8.97 16.50 8.84
C VAL A 145 -9.35 17.03 7.47
N ILE A 146 -10.43 17.81 7.42
CA ILE A 146 -10.89 18.50 6.23
C ILE A 146 -10.85 19.99 6.55
N SER A 147 -9.99 20.72 5.85
CA SER A 147 -9.76 22.14 6.11
C SER A 147 -9.49 22.89 4.81
N GLN A 148 -9.58 24.21 4.87
CA GLN A 148 -9.19 25.08 3.77
C GLN A 148 -8.28 26.18 4.26
N SER A 149 -7.29 26.51 3.45
CA SER A 149 -6.46 27.69 3.64
C SER A 149 -6.17 28.35 2.31
N ALA A 150 -6.41 29.67 2.22
CA ALA A 150 -6.12 30.48 1.04
C ALA A 150 -6.68 29.91 -0.29
N GLY A 151 -7.88 29.33 -0.27
CA GLY A 151 -8.52 28.76 -1.46
C GLY A 151 -8.06 27.35 -1.83
N ILE A 152 -7.21 26.71 -1.01
CA ILE A 152 -6.77 25.32 -1.17
C ILE A 152 -7.48 24.47 -0.13
N VAL A 153 -8.26 23.50 -0.60
CA VAL A 153 -8.88 22.49 0.25
C VAL A 153 -7.88 21.38 0.51
N SER A 154 -7.77 20.99 1.77
CA SER A 154 -6.88 19.97 2.28
C SER A 154 -7.69 18.88 2.96
N ILE A 155 -7.54 17.64 2.48
CA ILE A 155 -8.17 16.45 3.04
C ILE A 155 -7.06 15.53 3.54
N GLN A 156 -7.09 15.22 4.82
CA GLN A 156 -6.16 14.32 5.47
C GLN A 156 -6.89 13.06 5.93
N VAL A 157 -6.32 11.91 5.62
CA VAL A 157 -6.77 10.58 6.03
C VAL A 157 -5.62 9.89 6.74
N ALA A 158 -5.91 9.14 7.80
CA ALA A 158 -4.92 8.41 8.57
C ALA A 158 -5.22 6.91 8.60
N TRP A 159 -4.18 6.09 8.77
CA TRP A 159 -4.32 4.64 8.99
C TRP A 159 -3.31 4.17 10.03
N PRO A 160 -3.65 3.13 10.81
CA PRO A 160 -2.73 2.58 11.80
C PRO A 160 -1.59 1.80 11.13
N VAL A 161 -0.40 1.92 11.71
CA VAL A 161 0.81 1.16 11.33
C VAL A 161 1.62 0.85 12.57
N LYS A 162 2.67 0.03 12.45
CA LYS A 162 3.65 -0.10 13.54
C LYS A 162 4.57 1.13 13.58
N ALA A 163 5.08 1.48 14.76
CA ALA A 163 6.06 2.55 14.92
C ALA A 163 7.23 2.38 13.94
N GLY A 164 7.64 3.49 13.31
CA GLY A 164 8.75 3.54 12.35
C GLY A 164 8.42 3.00 10.94
N GLN A 165 7.16 2.74 10.62
CA GLN A 165 6.75 2.35 9.26
C GLN A 165 6.36 3.54 8.36
N CYS A 166 6.14 4.72 8.95
CA CYS A 166 5.78 5.90 8.18
C CYS A 166 6.99 6.55 7.47
N LEU A 167 6.72 7.22 6.35
CA LEU A 167 7.72 7.93 5.54
C LEU A 167 8.13 9.29 6.12
N ASP A 168 7.57 9.69 7.25
CA ASP A 168 7.74 11.01 7.88
C ASP A 168 8.74 11.01 9.05
N GLU A 169 9.52 9.92 9.19
CA GLU A 169 10.53 9.71 10.26
C GLU A 169 9.94 9.82 11.68
N SER A 170 8.61 9.75 11.82
CA SER A 170 7.94 9.81 13.10
C SER A 170 7.75 8.41 13.69
N ASP A 171 7.90 8.29 15.02
CA ASP A 171 7.69 7.05 15.77
C ASP A 171 6.21 6.83 16.16
N HIS A 172 5.28 7.49 15.48
CA HIS A 172 3.86 7.32 15.75
C HIS A 172 3.33 6.01 15.15
N GLU A 173 2.29 5.44 15.76
CA GLU A 173 1.62 4.20 15.32
C GLU A 173 0.56 4.45 14.25
N TYR A 174 0.67 5.56 13.50
CA TYR A 174 -0.24 5.90 12.41
C TYR A 174 0.49 6.69 11.34
N CYS A 175 0.11 6.48 10.08
CA CYS A 175 0.56 7.32 8.97
C CYS A 175 -0.59 8.18 8.48
N THR A 176 -0.25 9.26 7.78
CA THR A 176 -1.24 10.16 7.17
C THR A 176 -0.99 10.34 5.67
N TYR A 177 -2.07 10.55 4.94
CA TYR A 177 -2.07 10.96 3.55
C TYR A 177 -2.86 12.25 3.42
N LYS A 178 -2.28 13.25 2.74
CA LYS A 178 -2.87 14.57 2.56
C LYS A 178 -3.04 14.88 1.08
N LEU A 179 -4.29 15.09 0.68
CA LEU A 179 -4.66 15.57 -0.65
C LEU A 179 -4.92 17.07 -0.57
N GLN A 180 -4.28 17.84 -1.46
CA GLN A 180 -4.51 19.28 -1.58
C GLN A 180 -5.02 19.59 -2.98
N SER A 181 -6.12 20.33 -3.06
CA SER A 181 -6.72 20.71 -4.34
C SER A 181 -7.38 22.08 -4.27
N ARG A 182 -7.42 22.75 -5.41
CA ARG A 182 -8.37 23.86 -5.64
C ARG A 182 -9.69 23.27 -6.11
N LEU A 183 -10.79 23.86 -5.65
CA LEU A 183 -12.15 23.53 -6.07
C LEU A 183 -12.58 24.47 -7.19
#